data_AF-A0A9D7QTR7-F1
#
_entry.id   AF-A0A9D7QTR7-F1
#
_cell.length_a   1.000
_cell.length_b   1.000
_cell.length_c   1.000
_cell.angle_alpha   90.00
_cell.angle_beta   90.00
_cell.angle_gamma   90.00
#
_symmetry.space_group_name_H-M   'P 1'
#
loop_
_entity.id
_entity.type
_entity.pdbx_description
1 polymer ?
#
loop_
_entity_poly.entity_id
_entity_poly.type
_entity_poly.pdbx_seq_one_letter_code
_entity_poly.pdbx_strand_id
1 'polypeptide(L)'
;MDAQKVDMYLMANGKFFEGATIPMVRENLLKLDDSKFVVLQTLNLKDPTTILIVSLLGGNLGIDRFMVGDTGLGIAKLLTCGGLGIWAIVDWFMIMPRTRELNLQKLNSLFI
;
A
#
# COMPACT_ATOMS: atom_id res chain seq x y z
N MET A 1 -14.44 -18.07 -5.27
CA MET A 1 -13.98 -18.40 -3.90
C MET A 1 -15.17 -18.42 -2.96
N ASP A 2 -15.12 -19.25 -1.93
CA ASP A 2 -16.17 -19.25 -0.89
C ASP A 2 -16.15 -17.96 -0.07
N ALA A 3 -17.33 -17.42 0.26
CA ALA A 3 -17.47 -16.17 1.00
C ALA A 3 -16.77 -16.22 2.37
N GLN A 4 -16.76 -17.38 3.03
CA GLN A 4 -16.08 -17.54 4.31
C GLN A 4 -14.56 -17.33 4.19
N LYS A 5 -13.94 -17.83 3.11
CA LYS A 5 -12.50 -17.66 2.88
C LYS A 5 -12.14 -16.21 2.59
N VAL A 6 -12.98 -15.52 1.82
CA VAL A 6 -12.80 -14.10 1.50
C VAL A 6 -12.91 -13.24 2.76
N ASP A 7 -13.94 -13.47 3.57
CA ASP A 7 -14.17 -12.71 4.80
C ASP A 7 -13.02 -12.95 5.80
N MET A 8 -12.52 -14.19 5.93
CA MET A 8 -11.34 -14.50 6.75
C MET A 8 -10.08 -13.78 6.26
N TYR A 9 -9.84 -13.73 4.95
CA TYR A 9 -8.72 -13.01 4.37
C TYR A 9 -8.81 -11.49 4.65
N LEU A 10 -10.00 -10.91 4.53
CA LEU A 10 -10.24 -9.49 4.82
C LEU A 10 -10.08 -9.18 6.31
N MET A 11 -10.45 -10.09 7.21
CA MET A 11 -10.19 -9.92 8.64
C MET A 11 -8.68 -9.91 8.96
N ALA A 12 -7.91 -10.79 8.32
CA ALA A 12 -6.47 -10.87 8.52
C ALA A 12 -5.69 -9.70 7.86
N ASN A 13 -6.14 -9.25 6.68
CA ASN A 13 -5.40 -8.32 5.83
C ASN A 13 -6.07 -6.93 5.69
N GLY A 14 -7.20 -6.69 6.34
CA GLY A 14 -8.00 -5.46 6.18
C GLY A 14 -7.23 -4.18 6.46
N LYS A 15 -6.24 -4.22 7.38
CA LYS A 15 -5.38 -3.07 7.70
C LYS A 15 -4.52 -2.57 6.53
N PHE A 16 -4.23 -3.44 5.55
CA PHE A 16 -3.40 -3.13 4.38
C PHE A 16 -4.17 -2.41 3.28
N PHE A 17 -5.50 -2.38 3.37
CA PHE A 17 -6.40 -1.77 2.40
C PHE A 17 -7.08 -0.53 3.00
N GLU A 18 -7.68 0.28 2.13
CA GLU A 18 -8.46 1.43 2.55
C GLU A 18 -9.91 1.03 2.82
N GLY A 19 -10.50 1.54 3.91
CA GLY A 19 -11.84 1.17 4.35
C GLY A 19 -12.91 1.31 3.25
N ALA A 20 -12.80 2.35 2.43
CA ALA A 20 -13.69 2.60 1.30
C ALA A 20 -13.59 1.54 0.19
N THR A 21 -12.44 0.88 0.06
CA THR A 21 -12.16 -0.11 -0.99
C THR A 21 -12.44 -1.55 -0.56
N ILE A 22 -12.67 -1.81 0.73
CA ILE A 22 -12.98 -3.15 1.27
C ILE A 22 -14.15 -3.82 0.55
N PRO A 23 -15.29 -3.14 0.29
CA PRO A 23 -16.40 -3.77 -0.43
C PRO A 23 -16.03 -4.21 -1.85
N MET A 24 -15.25 -3.38 -2.56
CA MET A 24 -14.76 -3.68 -3.91
C MET A 24 -13.77 -4.85 -3.90
N VAL A 25 -12.82 -4.87 -2.96
CA VAL A 25 -11.87 -5.98 -2.80
C VAL A 25 -12.62 -7.28 -2.52
N ARG A 26 -13.63 -7.25 -1.65
CA ARG A 26 -14.47 -8.42 -1.36
C ARG A 26 -15.13 -8.97 -2.62
N GLU A 27 -15.77 -8.11 -3.41
CA GLU A 27 -16.45 -8.52 -4.65
C GLU A 27 -15.46 -9.11 -5.66
N ASN A 28 -14.30 -8.48 -5.81
CA ASN A 28 -13.23 -9.01 -6.64
C ASN A 28 -12.80 -10.39 -6.14
N LEU A 29 -12.43 -10.52 -4.87
CA LEU A 29 -12.01 -11.79 -4.26
C LEU A 29 -13.04 -12.92 -4.43
N LEU A 30 -14.35 -12.62 -4.37
CA LEU A 30 -15.40 -13.61 -4.62
C LEU A 30 -15.37 -14.16 -6.05
N LYS A 31 -15.01 -13.32 -7.04
CA LYS A 31 -14.89 -13.70 -8.46
C LYS A 31 -13.64 -14.54 -8.76
N LEU A 32 -12.66 -14.61 -7.86
CA LEU A 32 -11.46 -15.43 -8.05
C LEU A 32 -11.74 -16.92 -7.87
N ASP A 33 -11.08 -17.73 -8.68
CA ASP A 33 -11.00 -19.18 -8.47
C ASP A 33 -10.15 -19.53 -7.24
N ASP A 34 -10.46 -20.64 -6.59
CA ASP A 34 -9.76 -21.12 -5.40
C ASP A 34 -8.25 -21.35 -5.66
N SER A 35 -7.85 -21.61 -6.90
CA SER A 35 -6.43 -21.77 -7.29
C SER A 35 -5.62 -20.49 -7.11
N LYS A 36 -6.22 -19.31 -7.32
CA LYS A 36 -5.56 -18.01 -7.16
C LYS A 36 -5.46 -17.57 -5.68
N PHE A 37 -6.13 -18.28 -4.76
CA PHE A 37 -6.06 -18.01 -3.33
C PHE A 37 -4.66 -18.25 -2.74
N VAL A 38 -3.95 -19.28 -3.23
CA VAL A 38 -2.56 -19.52 -2.82
C VAL A 38 -1.68 -18.34 -3.22
N VAL A 39 -1.90 -17.78 -4.43
CA VAL A 39 -1.17 -16.59 -4.90
C VAL A 39 -1.48 -15.38 -4.05
N LEU A 40 -2.75 -15.16 -3.67
CA LEU A 40 -3.16 -14.11 -2.74
C LEU A 40 -2.41 -14.17 -1.41
N GLN A 41 -2.23 -15.37 -0.84
CA GLN A 41 -1.49 -15.54 0.42
C GLN A 41 0.01 -15.26 0.28
N THR A 42 0.56 -15.41 -0.93
CA THR A 42 1.96 -15.07 -1.21
C THR A 42 2.19 -13.60 -1.57
N LEU A 43 1.12 -12.81 -1.75
CA LEU A 43 1.25 -11.38 -2.01
C LEU A 43 1.89 -10.68 -0.81
N ASN A 44 3.06 -10.09 -1.04
CA ASN A 44 3.74 -9.28 -0.04
C ASN A 44 3.11 -7.88 0.03
N LEU A 45 2.08 -7.74 0.88
CA LEU A 45 1.43 -6.48 1.21
C LEU A 45 2.31 -5.70 2.19
N LYS A 46 2.54 -4.42 1.88
CA LYS A 46 3.35 -3.55 2.74
C LYS A 46 2.47 -2.95 3.83
N ASP A 47 2.94 -2.98 5.07
CA ASP A 47 2.25 -2.33 6.19
C ASP A 47 2.39 -0.80 6.08
N PRO A 48 1.28 -0.04 5.98
CA PRO A 48 1.33 1.41 5.88
C PRO A 48 2.01 2.08 7.09
N THR A 49 1.92 1.46 8.27
CA THR A 49 2.55 1.96 9.50
C THR A 49 4.05 1.76 9.45
N THR A 50 4.51 0.60 8.97
CA THR A 50 5.96 0.37 8.77
C THR A 50 6.54 1.37 7.77
N ILE A 51 5.85 1.64 6.67
CA ILE A 51 6.28 2.65 5.70
C ILE A 51 6.27 4.06 6.32
N LEU A 52 5.28 4.39 7.15
CA LEU A 52 5.24 5.65 7.89
C LEU A 52 6.44 5.80 8.84
N ILE A 53 6.80 4.75 9.59
CA ILE A 53 7.97 4.75 10.48
C ILE A 53 9.26 4.97 9.66
N VAL A 54 9.38 4.31 8.50
CA VAL A 54 10.50 4.52 7.59
C VAL A 54 10.53 5.95 7.05
N SER A 55 9.38 6.54 6.74
CA SER A 55 9.25 7.95 6.33
C SER A 55 9.63 8.91 7.46
N LEU A 56 9.34 8.57 8.72
CA LEU A 56 9.73 9.37 9.88
C LEU A 56 11.25 9.36 10.11
N LEU A 57 11.89 8.19 9.98
CA LEU A 57 13.33 8.01 10.23
C LEU A 57 14.20 8.37 9.01
N GLY A 58 13.69 8.16 7.79
CA GLY A 58 14.39 8.35 6.51
C GLY A 58 13.89 9.54 5.68
N GLY A 59 12.92 10.32 6.18
CA GLY A 59 12.23 11.36 5.43
C GLY A 59 13.09 12.52 4.95
N ASN A 60 14.23 12.78 5.62
CA ASN A 60 15.23 13.77 5.18
C ASN A 60 15.96 13.36 3.89
N LEU A 61 16.03 12.05 3.60
CA LEU A 61 16.67 11.51 2.39
C LEU A 61 15.64 11.10 1.33
N GLY A 62 14.34 11.15 1.62
CA GLY A 62 13.26 10.79 0.69
C GLY A 62 13.19 9.29 0.36
N ILE A 63 13.81 8.43 1.17
CA ILE A 63 13.93 6.98 0.93
C ILE A 63 12.56 6.30 0.88
N ASP A 64 11.59 6.80 1.64
CA ASP A 64 10.22 6.30 1.67
C ASP A 64 9.49 6.44 0.32
N ARG A 65 9.73 7.54 -0.41
CA ARG A 65 9.17 7.77 -1.75
C ARG A 65 9.78 6.84 -2.78
N PHE A 66 11.07 6.52 -2.67
CA PHE A 66 11.71 5.49 -3.51
C PHE A 66 11.11 4.10 -3.25
N MET A 67 10.74 3.78 -2.00
CA MET A 67 10.14 2.48 -1.65
C MET A 67 8.68 2.33 -2.11
N VAL A 68 7.96 3.45 -2.25
CA VAL A 68 6.56 3.52 -2.72
C VAL A 68 6.49 3.78 -4.22
N GLY A 69 7.62 3.99 -4.91
CA GLY A 69 7.68 4.14 -6.37
C GLY A 69 7.40 5.56 -6.87
N ASP A 70 7.23 6.54 -5.97
CA ASP A 70 7.12 7.96 -6.31
C ASP A 70 8.51 8.59 -6.47
N THR A 71 9.32 8.02 -7.38
CA THR A 71 10.72 8.44 -7.62
C THR A 71 10.82 9.91 -8.03
N GLY A 72 9.84 10.44 -8.77
CA GLY A 72 9.82 11.85 -9.19
C GLY A 72 9.71 12.83 -8.01
N LEU A 73 8.92 12.50 -7.00
CA LEU A 73 8.79 13.30 -5.77
C LEU A 73 10.03 13.18 -4.88
N GLY A 74 10.65 11.99 -4.83
CA GLY A 74 11.94 11.79 -4.18
C GLY A 74 13.06 12.65 -4.78
N ILE A 75 13.12 12.74 -6.11
CA ILE A 75 14.10 13.60 -6.82
C ILE A 75 13.82 15.10 -6.57
N ALA A 76 12.55 15.53 -6.55
CA ALA A 76 12.18 16.91 -6.21
C ALA A 76 12.59 17.31 -4.79
N LYS A 77 12.46 16.40 -3.81
CA LYS A 77 12.98 16.57 -2.45
C LYS A 77 14.49 16.77 -2.41
N LEU A 78 15.25 15.98 -3.18
CA LEU A 78 16.71 16.09 -3.26
C LEU A 78 17.15 17.40 -3.92
N LEU A 79 16.48 17.82 -4.99
CA LEU A 79 16.74 19.08 -5.69
C LEU A 79 16.43 20.32 -4.84
N THR A 80 15.50 20.21 -3.90
CA THR A 80 15.13 21.29 -2.97
C THR A 80 15.90 21.25 -1.64
N CYS A 81 16.97 20.45 -1.54
CA CYS A 81 17.72 20.21 -0.29
C CYS A 81 16.81 19.82 0.89
N GLY A 82 15.82 18.96 0.67
CA GLY A 82 14.90 18.48 1.70
C GLY A 82 13.85 19.49 2.17
N GLY A 83 13.77 20.67 1.51
CA GLY A 83 12.78 21.73 1.73
C GLY A 83 12.36 21.96 3.19
N LEU A 84 13.35 22.13 4.08
CA LEU A 84 13.19 22.57 5.47
C LEU A 84 12.15 21.77 6.29
N GLY A 85 11.92 20.49 5.97
CA GLY A 85 10.98 19.63 6.69
C GLY A 85 9.51 19.76 6.28
N ILE A 86 9.14 20.73 5.43
CA ILE A 86 7.76 20.88 4.92
C ILE A 86 7.35 19.64 4.11
N TRP A 87 8.27 19.13 3.28
CA TRP A 87 8.01 17.92 2.52
C TRP A 87 7.89 16.66 3.38
N ALA A 88 8.51 16.61 4.56
CA ALA A 88 8.33 15.50 5.48
C ALA A 88 6.91 15.48 6.06
N ILE A 89 6.35 16.65 6.37
CA ILE A 89 4.98 16.78 6.88
C ILE A 89 3.96 16.32 5.83
N VAL A 90 4.11 16.78 4.57
CA VAL A 90 3.22 16.37 3.47
C VAL A 90 3.30 14.85 3.25
N ASP A 91 4.50 14.28 3.35
CA ASP A 91 4.71 12.85 3.16
C ASP A 91 4.02 12.01 4.24
N TRP A 92 4.02 12.43 5.51
CA TRP A 92 3.33 11.69 6.57
C TRP A 92 1.83 11.49 6.27
N PHE A 93 1.18 12.47 5.65
CA PHE A 93 -0.23 12.35 5.27
C PHE A 93 -0.43 11.57 3.97
N MET A 94 0.47 11.69 2.99
CA MET A 94 0.30 11.06 1.67
C MET A 94 0.79 9.60 1.60
N ILE A 95 1.73 9.18 2.44
CA ILE A 95 2.39 7.88 2.31
C ILE A 95 1.47 6.71 2.67
N MET A 96 0.59 6.91 3.65
CA MET A 96 -0.38 5.91 4.11
C MET A 96 -1.42 5.54 3.04
N PRO A 97 -2.18 6.48 2.45
CA PRO A 97 -3.12 6.16 1.38
C PRO A 97 -2.39 5.59 0.16
N ARG A 98 -1.21 6.11 -0.17
CA ARG A 98 -0.42 5.61 -1.31
C ARG A 98 0.02 4.16 -1.13
N THR A 99 0.47 3.78 0.06
CA THR A 99 0.83 2.39 0.37
C THR A 99 -0.36 1.45 0.22
N ARG A 100 -1.55 1.87 0.68
CA ARG A 100 -2.79 1.10 0.52
C ARG A 100 -3.19 0.95 -0.94
N GLU A 101 -3.04 2.00 -1.73
CA GLU A 101 -3.29 1.98 -3.17
C GLU A 101 -2.37 1.00 -3.91
N LEU A 102 -1.07 0.95 -3.57
CA LEU A 102 -0.15 -0.04 -4.13
C LEU A 102 -0.51 -1.48 -3.75
N ASN A 103 -0.95 -1.69 -2.51
CA ASN A 103 -1.44 -2.99 -2.06
C ASN A 103 -2.69 -3.41 -2.86
N LEU A 104 -3.60 -2.47 -3.14
CA LEU A 104 -4.76 -2.71 -4.01
C LEU A 104 -4.35 -3.00 -5.45
N GLN A 105 -3.38 -2.28 -6.01
CA GLN A 105 -2.89 -2.53 -7.36
C GLN A 105 -2.27 -3.92 -7.49
N LYS A 106 -1.47 -4.34 -6.51
CA LYS A 106 -0.94 -5.71 -6.45
C LYS A 106 -2.06 -6.75 -6.40
N LEU A 107 -3.08 -6.51 -5.59
CA LEU A 107 -4.25 -7.37 -5.54
C LEU A 107 -4.94 -7.42 -6.91
N ASN A 108 -5.25 -6.27 -7.49
CA ASN A 108 -5.89 -6.13 -8.81
C ASN A 108 -5.08 -6.79 -9.94
N SER A 109 -3.75 -6.85 -9.83
CA SER A 109 -2.91 -7.56 -10.81
C SER A 109 -3.16 -9.07 -10.87
N LEU A 110 -3.78 -9.66 -9.85
CA LEU A 110 -4.20 -11.07 -9.88
C LEU A 110 -5.51 -11.31 -10.66
N PHE A 111 -6.23 -10.24 -10.99
CA PHE A 111 -7.51 -10.28 -11.69
C PHE A 111 -7.39 -10.01 -13.19
N ILE A 112 -6.25 -9.45 -13.62
CA ILE A 112 -5.82 -9.35 -15.02
C ILE A 112 -5.26 -10.72 -15.44
#